data_AF-A0A7X8KAP2-F1
#
_entry.id   AF-A0A7X8KAP2-F1
#
_cell.length_a   1.000
_cell.length_b   1.000
_cell.length_c   1.000
_cell.angle_alpha   90.00
_cell.angle_beta   90.00
_cell.angle_gamma   90.00
#
_symmetry.space_group_name_H-M   'P 1'
#
loop_
_entity.id
_entity.type
_entity.pdbx_description
1 polymer ?
#
loop_
_entity_poly.entity_id
_entity_poly.type
_entity_poly.pdbx_seq_one_letter_code
_entity_poly.pdbx_strand_id
1 'polypeptide(L)' 'MKLAVLADIHGNLRALEAVLADAAQAGAEDIVFLGDLVYNGLDPQMCYELLMKYKPIVTIKGNSDEYLEKIP' A
#
# COMPACT_ATOMS: atom_id res chain seq x y z
N MET A 1 -21.15 0.07 -0.12
CA MET A 1 -19.87 0.19 -0.82
C MET A 1 -19.08 1.37 -0.30
N LYS A 2 -18.16 1.11 0.62
CA LYS A 2 -17.17 2.05 1.12
C LYS A 2 -15.78 1.59 0.69
N LEU A 3 -14.98 2.49 0.10
CA LEU A 3 -13.64 2.18 -0.39
C LEU A 3 -12.59 2.80 0.54
N ALA A 4 -11.52 2.04 0.81
CA ALA A 4 -10.30 2.58 1.37
C ALA A 4 -9.34 2.92 0.22
N VAL A 5 -8.99 4.20 0.08
CA VAL A 5 -8.03 4.65 -0.93
C VAL A 5 -6.70 4.92 -0.24
N LEU A 6 -5.68 4.18 -0.62
CA LEU A 6 -4.35 4.20 -0.01
C LEU A 6 -3.31 4.63 -1.05
N ALA A 7 -2.25 5.31 -0.58
CA ALA A 7 -1.13 5.77 -1.40
C ALA A 7 0.13 5.90 -0.52
N ASP A 8 1.31 6.02 -1.15
CA ASP A 8 2.53 6.51 -0.49
C ASP A 8 2.92 5.71 0.77
N ILE A 9 2.84 4.39 0.70
CA ILE A 9 3.19 3.51 1.83
C ILE A 9 4.70 3.59 2.12
N HIS A 10 5.54 3.71 1.09
CA HIS A 10 6.99 3.86 1.22
C HIS A 10 7.65 2.91 2.22
N GLY A 11 7.23 1.63 2.21
CA GLY A 11 7.73 0.57 3.08
C GLY A 11 7.58 0.86 4.59
N ASN A 12 6.62 1.71 4.98
CA ASN A 12 6.29 1.98 6.38
C ASN A 12 5.25 0.98 6.89
N LEU A 13 5.73 -0.14 7.43
CA LEU A 13 4.86 -1.24 7.88
C LEU A 13 3.90 -0.80 8.99
N ARG A 14 4.38 -0.01 9.96
CA ARG A 14 3.57 0.42 11.11
C ARG A 14 2.45 1.37 10.71
N ALA A 15 2.71 2.27 9.76
CA ALA A 15 1.66 3.11 9.19
C ALA A 15 0.63 2.28 8.41
N LEU A 16 1.10 1.33 7.59
CA LEU A 16 0.20 0.46 6.83
C LEU A 16 -0.71 -0.37 7.73
N GLU A 17 -0.17 -1.01 8.77
CA GLU A 17 -0.95 -1.76 9.76
C GLU A 17 -2.03 -0.90 10.43
N ALA A 18 -1.67 0.32 10.85
CA ALA A 18 -2.58 1.23 11.51
C ALA A 18 -3.72 1.69 10.59
N VAL A 19 -3.40 2.07 9.35
CA VAL A 19 -4.39 2.56 8.37
C VAL A 19 -5.32 1.44 7.89
N LEU A 20 -4.81 0.22 7.70
CA LEU A 20 -5.65 -0.93 7.35
C LEU A 20 -6.61 -1.29 8.48
N ALA A 21 -6.17 -1.20 9.74
CA ALA A 21 -7.03 -1.41 10.91
C ALA A 21 -8.12 -0.33 11.00
N ASP A 22 -7.78 0.94 10.77
CA ASP A 22 -8.73 2.05 10.74
C ASP A 22 -9.76 1.89 9.60
N ALA A 23 -9.29 1.56 8.39
CA ALA A 23 -10.17 1.30 7.24
C ALA A 23 -11.16 0.16 7.51
N ALA A 24 -10.72 -0.92 8.15
CA ALA A 24 -11.58 -2.02 8.54
C ALA A 24 -12.62 -1.59 9.58
N GLN A 25 -12.23 -0.82 10.60
CA GLN A 25 -13.15 -0.27 11.61
C GLN A 25 -14.17 0.70 11.01
N ALA A 26 -13.76 1.47 9.99
CA ALA A 26 -14.65 2.34 9.24
C ALA A 26 -15.63 1.56 8.34
N GLY A 27 -15.47 0.24 8.18
CA GLY A 27 -16.32 -0.61 7.35
C GLY A 27 -16.02 -0.48 5.86
N ALA A 28 -14.76 -0.27 5.48
CA ALA A 28 -14.35 -0.38 4.08
C ALA A 28 -14.49 -1.82 3.57
N GLU A 29 -15.06 -1.97 2.38
CA GLU A 29 -15.33 -3.25 1.73
C GLU A 29 -14.23 -3.64 0.73
N ASP A 30 -13.64 -2.64 0.06
CA ASP A 30 -12.57 -2.83 -0.93
C ASP A 30 -11.46 -1.77 -0.77
N ILE A 31 -10.28 -2.08 -1.31
CA ILE A 31 -9.10 -1.19 -1.31
C ILE A 31 -8.72 -0.79 -2.73
N VAL A 32 -8.46 0.50 -2.92
CA VAL A 32 -7.81 1.07 -4.11
C VAL A 32 -6.43 1.56 -3.68
N PHE A 33 -5.38 1.08 -4.34
CA PHE A 33 -4.01 1.49 -4.05
C PHE A 33 -3.41 2.33 -5.19
N LEU A 34 -2.88 3.50 -4.85
CA LEU A 34 -2.44 4.52 -5.79
C LEU A 34 -0.93 4.50 -6.10
N GLY A 35 -0.19 3.51 -5.57
CA GLY A 35 1.24 3.33 -5.83
C GLY A 35 2.14 3.89 -4.73
N ASP A 36 3.44 3.87 -5.01
CA ASP A 36 4.55 4.25 -4.10
C ASP A 36 4.62 3.35 -2.85
N LEU A 37 4.86 2.06 -3.12
CA LEU A 37 4.72 1.01 -2.10
C LEU A 37 5.95 0.86 -1.19
N VAL A 38 7.16 0.84 -1.76
CA VAL A 38 8.34 0.29 -1.06
C VAL A 38 9.59 1.16 -1.06
N TYR A 39 9.72 2.12 -1.96
CA TYR A 39 10.99 2.82 -2.20
C TYR A 39 11.49 3.57 -0.95
N ASN A 40 12.76 3.35 -0.59
CA ASN A 40 13.45 3.87 0.61
C ASN A 40 12.79 3.54 1.96
N GLY A 41 11.87 2.58 2.00
CA GLY A 41 11.22 2.14 3.23
C GLY A 41 12.05 1.15 4.05
N LEU A 42 11.76 1.09 5.34
CA LEU A 42 12.44 0.18 6.29
C LEU A 42 12.00 -1.28 6.10
N ASP A 43 10.73 -1.50 5.76
CA ASP A 43 10.10 -2.82 5.72
C ASP A 43 9.41 -3.10 4.35
N PRO A 44 10.12 -3.01 3.21
CA PRO A 44 9.51 -3.03 1.88
C PRO A 44 8.77 -4.34 1.58
N GLN A 45 9.42 -5.48 1.86
CA GLN A 45 8.85 -6.81 1.60
C GLN A 45 7.60 -7.05 2.44
N MET A 46 7.63 -6.70 3.73
CA MET A 46 6.52 -6.89 4.64
C MET A 46 5.33 -6.01 4.27
N CYS A 47 5.56 -4.78 3.80
CA CYS A 47 4.50 -3.91 3.28
C CYS A 47 3.83 -4.51 2.04
N TYR A 48 4.62 -5.02 1.10
CA TYR A 48 4.09 -5.70 -0.09
C TYR A 48 3.24 -6.91 0.29
N GLU A 49 3.78 -7.81 1.11
CA GLU A 49 3.06 -9.01 1.54
C GLU A 49 1.78 -8.68 2.30
N LEU A 50 1.81 -7.67 3.16
CA LEU A 50 0.63 -7.22 3.90
C LEU A 50 -0.43 -6.65 2.96
N LEU A 51 -0.06 -5.71 2.08
CA LEU A 51 -1.02 -5.11 1.15
C LEU A 51 -1.65 -6.15 0.22
N MET A 52 -0.85 -7.09 -0.30
CA MET A 52 -1.36 -8.13 -1.22
C MET A 52 -2.34 -9.10 -0.56
N LYS A 53 -2.25 -9.33 0.76
CA LYS A 53 -3.26 -10.14 1.50
C LYS A 53 -4.65 -9.53 1.44
N TYR A 54 -4.74 -8.20 1.36
CA TYR A 54 -6.01 -7.48 1.28
C TYR A 54 -6.61 -7.40 -0.13
N LYS A 55 -5.89 -7.89 -1.16
CA LYS A 55 -6.33 -7.95 -2.56
C LYS A 55 -6.96 -6.65 -3.07
N PRO A 56 -6.18 -5.55 -3.16
CA PRO A 56 -6.68 -4.30 -3.73
C PRO A 56 -7.34 -4.54 -5.08
N ILE A 57 -8.54 -3.97 -5.28
CA ILE A 57 -9.31 -4.14 -6.53
C ILE A 57 -8.71 -3.31 -7.68
N VAL A 58 -7.94 -2.28 -7.33
CA VAL A 58 -7.17 -1.45 -8.25
C VAL A 58 -5.81 -1.20 -7.62
N THR A 59 -4.76 -1.31 -8.43
CA THR A 59 -3.41 -0.89 -8.09
C THR A 59 -2.83 -0.19 -9.31
N ILE A 60 -2.37 1.05 -9.13
CA ILE A 60 -1.64 1.79 -10.16
C ILE A 60 -0.19 1.96 -9.73
N LYS A 61 0.68 2.19 -10.71
CA LYS A 61 2.11 2.41 -10.48
C LYS A 61 2.35 3.87 -10.12
N GLY A 62 3.06 4.11 -9.01
CA GLY A 62 3.54 5.44 -8.63
C GLY A 62 4.96 5.72 -9.18
N ASN A 63 5.43 6.96 -9.04
CA ASN A 63 6.75 7.33 -9.55
C ASN A 63 7.89 6.67 -8.79
N SER A 64 7.73 6.42 -7.49
CA SER A 64 8.77 5.78 -6.68
C SER A 64 8.88 4.29 -6.99
N ASP A 65 7.77 3.66 -7.40
CA ASP A 65 7.80 2.31 -7.97
C ASP A 65 8.58 2.29 -9.30
N GLU A 66 8.38 3.29 -10.16
CA GLU A 66 9.15 3.44 -11.40
C GLU A 66 10.65 3.68 -11.14
N TYR A 67 11.01 4.43 -10.10
CA TYR A 67 12.42 4.61 -9.73
C TYR A 67 13.08 3.30 -9.30
N LEU A 68 12.35 2.42 -8.61
CA LEU A 68 12.84 1.10 -8.21
C LEU A 68 13.18 0.23 -9.43
N GLU A 69 12.37 0.27 -10.49
CA GLU A 69 12.62 -0.45 -11.76
C GLU A 69 13.91 0.01 -12.47
N LYS A 70 14.41 1.21 -12.14
CA LYS A 70 15.61 1.80 -12.75
C LYS A 70 16.89 1.55 -11.93
N ILE A 71 16.79 0.89 -10.78
CA ILE A 71 17.97 0.50 -9.99
C ILE A 71 18.62 -0.71 -10.68
N PRO A 72 19.92 -0.65 -11.02
CA PRO A 72 20.63 -1.73 -11.70
C PRO A 72 20.82 -2.98 -10.84
#